data_AF-A0A415IA90-F1
#
_entry.id   AF-A0A415IA90-F1
#
_cell.length_a   1.000
_cell.length_b   1.000
_cell.length_c   1.000
_cell.angle_alpha   90.00
_cell.angle_beta   90.00
_cell.angle_gamma   90.00
#
_symmetry.space_group_name_H-M   'P 1'
#
loop_
_entity.id
_entity.type
_entity.pdbx_description
1 polymer ?
#
loop_
_entity_poly.entity_id
_entity_poly.type
_entity_poly.pdbx_seq_one_letter_code
_entity_poly.pdbx_strand_id
1 'polypeptide(L)'
;MGEKGLKWLEQLWQCFLSIVKILLQSKWGTRLPSSFSNPDELLILANGPSLNRTVEESADFIQGKTLLAVNFCVSSPMFERLRPELYLIADPLFWIVPEKRVQLFKTMAEKTTWDMNFFVPARALKDKEWQPLLAGNPHIKLYIYNTTPIEGFQSFCNWIFRKGWGVPRPHNVLIPSIAMGLRLPFRKIYLAGADHSWLPEITVTDDNVVLMHQKHFYDQNKSQADTVKQENLNSARLYTILYHMHVAFKSYFILEAYARKLGKEVINVTPGSYIDAFKRMKI
;
A
#
# COMPACT_ATOMS: atom_id res chain seq x y z
N MET A 1 12.34 -29.98 23.50
CA MET A 1 11.93 -29.47 22.16
C MET A 1 12.77 -28.23 21.87
N GLY A 2 13.68 -28.27 20.90
CA GLY A 2 14.61 -27.15 20.65
C GLY A 2 13.93 -25.94 19.99
N GLU A 3 14.61 -24.78 19.95
CA GLU A 3 14.11 -23.53 19.34
C GLU A 3 13.55 -23.71 17.92
N LYS A 4 14.16 -24.59 17.12
CA LYS A 4 13.68 -24.92 15.77
C LYS A 4 12.29 -25.57 15.79
N GLY A 5 12.02 -26.45 16.75
CA GLY A 5 10.70 -27.09 16.90
C GLY A 5 9.64 -26.10 17.35
N LEU A 6 10.00 -25.19 18.27
CA LEU A 6 9.09 -24.13 18.72
C LEU A 6 8.72 -23.18 17.57
N LYS A 7 9.70 -22.73 16.79
CA LYS A 7 9.48 -21.87 15.61
C LYS A 7 8.60 -22.57 14.57
N TRP A 8 8.78 -23.87 14.37
CA TRP A 8 7.95 -24.63 13.43
C TRP A 8 6.49 -24.72 13.88
N LEU A 9 6.24 -25.00 15.18
CA LEU A 9 4.90 -24.99 15.75
C LEU A 9 4.24 -23.61 15.68
N GLU A 10 5.01 -22.54 15.92
CA GLU A 10 4.54 -21.17 15.74
C GLU A 10 4.07 -20.92 14.30
N GLN A 11 4.86 -21.33 13.29
CA GLN A 11 4.48 -21.18 11.88
C GLN A 11 3.22 -21.97 11.52
N LEU A 12 3.05 -23.19 12.05
CA LEU A 12 1.81 -23.94 11.88
C LEU A 12 0.61 -23.24 12.49
N TRP A 13 0.76 -22.71 13.71
CA TRP A 13 -0.29 -21.98 14.38
C TRP A 13 -0.68 -20.71 13.60
N GLN A 14 0.30 -19.99 13.05
CA GLN A 14 0.04 -18.83 12.19
C GLN A 14 -0.69 -19.22 10.89
N CYS A 15 -0.38 -20.36 10.28
CA CYS A 15 -1.13 -20.88 9.14
C CYS A 15 -2.60 -21.13 9.51
N PHE A 16 -2.85 -21.79 10.66
CA PHE A 16 -4.20 -22.04 11.15
C PHE A 16 -4.97 -20.74 11.38
N LEU A 17 -4.38 -19.77 12.08
CA LEU A 17 -5.01 -18.47 12.30
C LEU A 17 -5.28 -17.73 10.99
N SER A 18 -4.38 -17.83 10.01
CA SER A 18 -4.59 -17.24 8.69
C SER A 18 -5.76 -17.87 7.95
N ILE A 19 -5.95 -19.19 8.04
CA ILE A 19 -7.12 -19.87 7.47
C ILE A 19 -8.40 -19.32 8.11
N VAL A 20 -8.44 -19.25 9.45
CA VAL A 20 -9.61 -18.69 10.17
C VAL A 20 -9.90 -17.25 9.72
N LYS A 21 -8.87 -16.39 9.65
CA LYS A 21 -9.03 -15.00 9.16
C LYS A 21 -9.60 -14.96 7.74
N ILE A 22 -9.15 -15.84 6.85
CA ILE A 22 -9.65 -15.90 5.47
C ILE A 22 -11.13 -16.28 5.42
N LEU A 23 -11.53 -17.32 6.16
CA LEU A 23 -12.93 -17.75 6.21
C LEU A 23 -13.86 -16.62 6.69
N LEU A 24 -13.39 -15.81 7.65
CA LEU A 24 -14.18 -14.75 8.26
C LEU A 24 -14.15 -13.41 7.51
N GLN A 25 -13.05 -13.08 6.84
CA GLN A 25 -12.80 -11.71 6.36
C GLN A 25 -12.62 -11.59 4.84
N SER A 26 -12.28 -12.68 4.15
CA SER A 26 -11.89 -12.61 2.73
C SER A 26 -13.03 -12.89 1.76
N LYS A 27 -13.02 -12.17 0.65
CA LYS A 27 -13.82 -12.45 -0.55
C LYS A 27 -13.07 -13.43 -1.45
N TRP A 28 -13.74 -14.51 -1.87
CA TRP A 28 -13.09 -15.63 -2.54
C TRP A 28 -12.96 -15.44 -4.06
N GLY A 29 -13.94 -14.79 -4.69
CA GLY A 29 -14.01 -14.55 -6.13
C GLY A 29 -13.81 -13.08 -6.49
N THR A 30 -12.61 -12.54 -6.23
CA THR A 30 -12.26 -11.18 -6.68
C THR A 30 -11.81 -11.20 -8.14
N ARG A 31 -12.31 -10.25 -8.94
CA ARG A 31 -11.87 -10.05 -10.33
C ARG A 31 -10.63 -9.16 -10.36
N LEU A 32 -9.82 -9.30 -11.40
CA LEU A 32 -8.68 -8.43 -11.69
C LEU A 32 -8.86 -7.81 -13.08
N PRO A 33 -8.36 -6.58 -13.30
CA PRO A 33 -8.25 -6.03 -14.66
C PRO A 33 -7.31 -6.89 -15.51
N SER A 34 -7.57 -6.93 -16.82
CA SER A 34 -6.89 -7.82 -17.76
C SER A 34 -6.16 -7.09 -18.90
N SER A 35 -6.32 -5.78 -19.02
CA SER A 35 -5.71 -4.97 -20.09
C SER A 35 -5.02 -3.75 -19.50
N PHE A 36 -3.82 -3.47 -19.99
CA PHE A 36 -2.95 -2.37 -19.55
C PHE A 36 -2.19 -1.82 -20.76
N SER A 37 -1.87 -0.52 -20.74
CA SER A 37 -1.06 0.09 -21.79
C SER A 37 0.33 -0.54 -21.91
N ASN A 38 0.95 -0.89 -20.77
CA ASN A 38 2.17 -1.68 -20.70
C ASN A 38 1.94 -2.90 -19.77
N PRO A 39 1.79 -4.12 -20.31
CA PRO A 39 1.51 -5.30 -19.51
C PRO A 39 2.74 -5.86 -18.77
N ASP A 40 3.94 -5.36 -19.06
CA ASP A 40 5.20 -5.88 -18.51
C ASP A 40 5.72 -5.06 -17.32
N GLU A 41 5.54 -3.73 -17.35
CA GLU A 41 6.11 -2.81 -16.38
C GLU A 41 5.06 -1.98 -15.65
N LEU A 42 5.07 -2.08 -14.31
CA LEU A 42 4.26 -1.28 -13.40
C LEU A 42 5.15 -0.30 -12.63
N LEU A 43 4.76 0.97 -12.56
CA LEU A 43 5.33 1.94 -11.63
C LEU A 43 4.29 2.30 -10.57
N ILE A 44 4.59 1.95 -9.31
CA ILE A 44 3.78 2.34 -8.16
C ILE A 44 4.26 3.71 -7.67
N LEU A 45 3.36 4.68 -7.73
CA LEU A 45 3.51 6.03 -7.21
C LEU A 45 3.02 6.03 -5.75
N ALA A 46 3.93 5.80 -4.82
CA ALA A 46 3.66 5.89 -3.39
C ALA A 46 3.62 7.37 -2.94
N ASN A 47 3.35 7.64 -1.66
CA ASN A 47 3.03 9.01 -1.19
C ASN A 47 4.15 9.69 -0.37
N GLY A 48 5.38 9.22 -0.48
CA GLY A 48 6.52 9.82 0.20
C GLY A 48 7.02 11.08 -0.50
N PRO A 49 7.75 11.96 0.24
CA PRO A 49 8.08 13.32 -0.19
C PRO A 49 8.95 13.38 -1.45
N SER A 50 9.76 12.36 -1.73
CA SER A 50 10.61 12.36 -2.93
C SER A 50 9.84 12.25 -4.24
N LEU A 51 8.54 11.88 -4.21
CA LEU A 51 7.77 11.60 -5.43
C LEU A 51 7.73 12.79 -6.39
N ASN A 52 7.49 14.00 -5.89
CA ASN A 52 7.41 15.20 -6.73
C ASN A 52 8.67 15.35 -7.59
N ARG A 53 9.83 15.21 -6.94
CA ARG A 53 11.13 15.28 -7.60
C ARG A 53 11.30 14.18 -8.66
N THR A 54 10.94 12.94 -8.35
CA THR A 54 10.99 11.84 -9.34
C THR A 54 10.10 12.12 -10.55
N VAL A 55 8.91 12.70 -10.35
CA VAL A 55 8.00 13.01 -11.47
C VAL A 55 8.50 14.18 -12.31
N GLU A 56 9.19 15.14 -11.71
CA GLU A 56 9.76 16.31 -12.40
C GLU A 56 11.07 15.98 -13.14
N GLU A 57 11.97 15.23 -12.51
CA GLU A 57 13.33 14.99 -13.02
C GLU A 57 13.45 13.74 -13.90
N SER A 58 12.55 12.75 -13.75
CA SER A 58 12.66 11.44 -14.42
C SER A 58 11.42 11.13 -15.29
N ALA A 59 10.88 12.13 -15.99
CA ALA A 59 9.68 11.98 -16.83
C ALA A 59 9.82 10.86 -17.89
N ASP A 60 10.98 10.77 -18.54
CA ASP A 60 11.28 9.74 -19.55
C ASP A 60 11.23 8.32 -18.97
N PHE A 61 11.63 8.16 -17.70
CA PHE A 61 11.54 6.86 -17.02
C PHE A 61 10.09 6.46 -16.75
N ILE A 62 9.24 7.43 -16.42
CA ILE A 62 7.82 7.21 -16.14
C ILE A 62 7.05 6.90 -17.43
N GLN A 63 7.44 7.53 -18.54
CA GLN A 63 6.78 7.37 -19.83
C GLN A 63 6.75 5.90 -20.27
N GLY A 64 5.60 5.48 -20.79
CA GLY A 64 5.41 4.14 -21.34
C GLY A 64 5.25 3.03 -20.30
N LYS A 65 5.16 3.34 -19.00
CA LYS A 65 4.83 2.36 -17.94
C LYS A 65 3.36 2.47 -17.55
N THR A 66 2.77 1.36 -17.14
CA THR A 66 1.48 1.40 -16.44
C THR A 66 1.69 1.96 -15.04
N LEU A 67 0.85 2.90 -14.63
CA LEU A 67 1.00 3.60 -13.35
C LEU A 67 -0.07 3.17 -12.35
N LEU A 68 0.35 2.96 -11.10
CA LEU A 68 -0.54 2.77 -9.95
C LEU A 68 -0.36 3.90 -8.94
N ALA A 69 -1.37 4.73 -8.78
CA ALA A 69 -1.43 5.77 -7.75
C ALA A 69 -2.14 5.28 -6.49
N VAL A 70 -1.84 5.88 -5.33
CA VAL A 70 -2.37 5.42 -4.04
C VAL A 70 -2.94 6.52 -3.16
N ASN A 71 -3.91 6.14 -2.31
CA ASN A 71 -4.49 6.97 -1.24
C ASN A 71 -4.85 8.41 -1.68
N PHE A 72 -4.18 9.46 -1.19
CA PHE A 72 -4.51 10.86 -1.49
C PHE A 72 -3.78 11.43 -2.71
N CYS A 73 -3.13 10.60 -3.54
CA CYS A 73 -2.44 11.08 -4.75
C CYS A 73 -3.38 11.89 -5.67
N VAL A 74 -4.69 11.60 -5.65
CA VAL A 74 -5.73 12.31 -6.42
C VAL A 74 -5.84 13.80 -6.09
N SER A 75 -5.40 14.20 -4.89
CA SER A 75 -5.40 15.60 -4.46
C SER A 75 -4.26 16.42 -5.08
N SER A 76 -3.28 15.78 -5.71
CA SER A 76 -2.16 16.46 -6.37
C SER A 76 -2.43 16.72 -7.86
N PRO A 77 -1.95 17.85 -8.43
CA PRO A 77 -1.98 18.08 -9.88
C PRO A 77 -1.30 16.97 -10.70
N MET A 78 -0.36 16.22 -10.10
CA MET A 78 0.29 15.11 -10.81
C MET A 78 -0.68 14.00 -11.21
N PHE A 79 -1.80 13.83 -10.50
CA PHE A 79 -2.79 12.80 -10.80
C PHE A 79 -3.37 12.97 -12.21
N GLU A 80 -3.83 14.18 -12.52
CA GLU A 80 -4.40 14.54 -13.83
C GLU A 80 -3.35 14.58 -14.94
N ARG A 81 -2.10 14.96 -14.57
CA ARG A 81 -0.95 14.96 -15.50
C ARG A 81 -0.54 13.54 -15.90
N LEU A 82 -0.43 12.63 -14.93
CA LEU A 82 0.09 11.28 -15.13
C LEU A 82 -0.97 10.28 -15.58
N ARG A 83 -2.26 10.56 -15.30
CA ARG A 83 -3.40 9.73 -15.70
C ARG A 83 -3.22 8.23 -15.39
N PRO A 84 -3.03 7.85 -14.11
CA PRO A 84 -2.76 6.46 -13.76
C PRO A 84 -3.90 5.52 -14.16
N GLU A 85 -3.54 4.38 -14.75
CA GLU A 85 -4.49 3.33 -15.15
C GLU A 85 -4.98 2.50 -13.95
N LEU A 86 -4.20 2.48 -12.86
CA LEU A 86 -4.50 1.76 -11.63
C LEU A 86 -4.54 2.73 -10.46
N TYR A 87 -5.48 2.52 -9.55
CA TYR A 87 -5.56 3.27 -8.31
C TYR A 87 -5.87 2.35 -7.15
N LEU A 88 -5.18 2.48 -6.01
CA LEU A 88 -5.43 1.63 -4.84
C LEU A 88 -5.49 2.46 -3.56
N ILE A 89 -6.53 2.22 -2.77
CA ILE A 89 -6.67 2.82 -1.43
C ILE A 89 -6.58 1.74 -0.35
N ALA A 90 -5.86 2.03 0.73
CA ALA A 90 -5.79 1.12 1.88
C ALA A 90 -5.98 1.82 3.23
N ASP A 91 -5.88 3.15 3.25
CA ASP A 91 -5.92 3.96 4.47
C ASP A 91 -7.23 3.76 5.25
N PRO A 92 -7.19 3.47 6.57
CA PRO A 92 -8.39 3.41 7.40
C PRO A 92 -9.13 4.75 7.49
N LEU A 93 -8.46 5.90 7.30
CA LEU A 93 -9.07 7.22 7.41
C LEU A 93 -10.25 7.42 6.46
N PHE A 94 -10.25 6.78 5.29
CA PHE A 94 -11.37 6.84 4.35
C PHE A 94 -12.66 6.24 4.90
N TRP A 95 -12.57 5.43 5.96
CA TRP A 95 -13.71 4.77 6.59
C TRP A 95 -14.03 5.36 7.96
N ILE A 96 -13.06 5.99 8.63
CA ILE A 96 -13.24 6.52 9.99
C ILE A 96 -13.56 8.01 9.99
N VAL A 97 -13.07 8.76 8.99
CA VAL A 97 -13.19 10.22 8.92
C VAL A 97 -14.03 10.62 7.69
N PRO A 98 -15.32 10.99 7.88
CA PRO A 98 -16.23 11.32 6.79
C PRO A 98 -15.72 12.40 5.84
N GLU A 99 -15.05 13.43 6.34
CA GLU A 99 -14.51 14.54 5.53
C GLU A 99 -13.44 14.04 4.56
N LYS A 100 -12.55 13.16 5.04
CA LYS A 100 -11.48 12.54 4.25
C LYS A 100 -12.02 11.60 3.20
N ARG A 101 -13.08 10.86 3.54
CA ARG A 101 -13.84 10.04 2.60
C ARG A 101 -14.42 10.88 1.48
N VAL A 102 -15.24 11.88 1.83
CA VAL A 102 -15.90 12.76 0.85
C VAL A 102 -14.86 13.45 -0.03
N GLN A 103 -13.80 13.99 0.57
CA GLN A 103 -12.68 14.59 -0.17
C GLN A 103 -12.10 13.63 -1.19
N LEU A 104 -11.69 12.42 -0.79
CA LEU A 104 -11.10 11.44 -1.71
C LEU A 104 -12.03 11.12 -2.88
N PHE A 105 -13.24 10.66 -2.58
CA PHE A 105 -14.12 10.08 -3.59
C PHE A 105 -14.71 11.13 -4.54
N LYS A 106 -15.10 12.32 -4.03
CA LYS A 106 -15.57 13.40 -4.90
C LYS A 106 -14.46 13.91 -5.82
N THR A 107 -13.28 14.19 -5.27
CA THR A 107 -12.15 14.64 -6.09
C THR A 107 -11.75 13.59 -7.13
N MET A 108 -11.83 12.30 -6.80
CA MET A 108 -11.62 11.22 -7.76
C MET A 108 -12.69 11.20 -8.87
N ALA A 109 -13.96 11.31 -8.52
CA ALA A 109 -15.04 11.35 -9.50
C ALA A 109 -14.95 12.58 -10.42
N GLU A 110 -14.56 13.73 -9.90
CA GLU A 110 -14.45 14.99 -10.66
C GLU A 110 -13.24 15.01 -11.60
N LYS A 111 -12.07 14.56 -11.12
CA LYS A 111 -10.81 14.69 -11.87
C LYS A 111 -10.55 13.56 -12.87
N THR A 112 -11.14 12.39 -12.66
CA THR A 112 -10.84 11.22 -13.49
C THR A 112 -11.63 11.29 -14.79
N THR A 113 -10.93 11.60 -15.89
CA THR A 113 -11.50 11.72 -17.25
C THR A 113 -10.96 10.66 -18.22
N TRP A 114 -10.26 9.64 -17.71
CA TRP A 114 -9.70 8.52 -18.45
C TRP A 114 -10.03 7.21 -17.74
N ASP A 115 -10.07 6.11 -18.48
CA ASP A 115 -10.36 4.79 -17.92
C ASP A 115 -9.34 4.40 -16.84
N MET A 116 -9.84 4.18 -15.62
CA MET A 116 -9.03 3.88 -14.44
C MET A 116 -9.62 2.68 -13.68
N ASN A 117 -8.77 1.71 -13.36
CA ASN A 117 -9.13 0.55 -12.55
C ASN A 117 -8.87 0.86 -11.07
N PHE A 118 -9.94 0.98 -10.30
CA PHE A 118 -9.90 1.41 -8.91
C PHE A 118 -10.06 0.23 -7.95
N PHE A 119 -9.00 -0.08 -7.21
CA PHE A 119 -8.95 -1.12 -6.20
C PHE A 119 -9.38 -0.61 -4.82
N VAL A 120 -10.43 -1.23 -4.29
CA VAL A 120 -11.01 -0.93 -2.97
C VAL A 120 -10.94 -2.17 -2.06
N PRO A 121 -10.56 -2.01 -0.78
CA PRO A 121 -10.55 -3.11 0.18
C PRO A 121 -11.93 -3.73 0.35
N ALA A 122 -12.03 -5.05 0.43
CA ALA A 122 -13.29 -5.76 0.65
C ALA A 122 -14.04 -5.30 1.91
N ARG A 123 -13.31 -4.88 2.95
CA ARG A 123 -13.90 -4.31 4.19
C ARG A 123 -14.69 -3.04 3.94
N ALA A 124 -14.34 -2.25 2.93
CA ALA A 124 -15.02 -1.01 2.58
C ALA A 124 -16.43 -1.23 2.05
N LEU A 125 -16.75 -2.43 1.54
CA LEU A 125 -18.08 -2.77 1.06
C LEU A 125 -19.14 -2.78 2.17
N LYS A 126 -18.73 -2.82 3.45
CA LYS A 126 -19.64 -2.69 4.59
C LYS A 126 -20.22 -1.28 4.68
N ASP A 127 -19.45 -0.29 4.24
CA ASP A 127 -19.86 1.10 4.18
C ASP A 127 -20.38 1.41 2.78
N LYS A 128 -21.61 1.91 2.68
CA LYS A 128 -22.25 2.21 1.40
C LYS A 128 -22.15 3.68 1.01
N GLU A 129 -21.67 4.55 1.88
CA GLU A 129 -21.72 6.00 1.66
C GLU A 129 -20.78 6.49 0.55
N TRP A 130 -19.69 5.76 0.29
CA TRP A 130 -18.73 6.15 -0.73
C TRP A 130 -19.16 5.79 -2.16
N GLN A 131 -20.05 4.80 -2.33
CA GLN A 131 -20.41 4.28 -3.65
C GLN A 131 -21.17 5.32 -4.49
N PRO A 132 -22.18 6.05 -3.94
CA PRO A 132 -22.84 7.13 -4.67
C PRO A 132 -21.89 8.25 -5.11
N LEU A 133 -20.81 8.50 -4.35
CA LEU A 133 -19.84 9.54 -4.67
C LEU A 133 -19.05 9.25 -5.96
N LEU A 134 -18.97 7.99 -6.38
CA LEU A 134 -18.30 7.56 -7.62
C LEU A 134 -19.28 7.15 -8.73
N ALA A 135 -20.53 6.86 -8.40
CA ALA A 135 -21.48 6.19 -9.30
C ALA A 135 -21.74 6.92 -10.63
N GLY A 136 -21.53 8.24 -10.67
CA GLY A 136 -21.72 9.05 -11.87
C GLY A 136 -20.56 9.02 -12.87
N ASN A 137 -19.39 8.47 -12.52
CA ASN A 137 -18.22 8.52 -13.40
C ASN A 137 -18.05 7.19 -14.18
N PRO A 138 -18.24 7.18 -15.52
CA PRO A 138 -18.17 5.96 -16.33
C PRO A 138 -16.73 5.43 -16.53
N HIS A 139 -15.72 6.25 -16.26
CA HIS A 139 -14.32 5.90 -16.45
C HIS A 139 -13.71 5.11 -15.29
N ILE A 140 -14.35 5.13 -14.11
CA ILE A 140 -13.84 4.48 -12.91
C ILE A 140 -14.41 3.05 -12.80
N LYS A 141 -13.56 2.06 -13.05
CA LYS A 141 -13.92 0.63 -12.96
C LYS A 141 -13.53 0.07 -11.60
N LEU A 142 -14.50 -0.36 -10.81
CA LEU A 142 -14.28 -0.84 -9.45
C LEU A 142 -13.78 -2.29 -9.41
N TYR A 143 -12.71 -2.53 -8.65
CA TYR A 143 -12.16 -3.85 -8.33
C TYR A 143 -12.00 -4.00 -6.83
N ILE A 144 -12.32 -5.20 -6.32
CA ILE A 144 -12.26 -5.49 -4.89
C ILE A 144 -11.05 -6.35 -4.59
N TYR A 145 -10.32 -6.03 -3.51
CA TYR A 145 -9.20 -6.83 -3.04
C TYR A 145 -9.26 -7.08 -1.53
N ASN A 146 -8.62 -8.15 -1.06
CA ASN A 146 -8.61 -8.48 0.36
C ASN A 146 -7.38 -7.90 1.07
N THR A 147 -7.59 -7.29 2.22
CA THR A 147 -6.55 -6.83 3.15
C THR A 147 -6.34 -7.79 4.32
N THR A 148 -6.88 -9.01 4.25
CA THR A 148 -6.77 -10.02 5.30
C THR A 148 -5.30 -10.33 5.60
N PRO A 149 -4.83 -10.15 6.84
CA PRO A 149 -3.41 -10.33 7.17
C PRO A 149 -3.06 -11.82 7.25
N ILE A 150 -2.07 -12.25 6.48
CA ILE A 150 -1.64 -13.65 6.36
C ILE A 150 -0.23 -13.83 6.90
N GLU A 151 -0.05 -14.83 7.75
CA GLU A 151 1.20 -15.21 8.42
C GLU A 151 1.33 -16.74 8.41
N GLY A 152 2.55 -17.25 8.43
CA GLY A 152 2.84 -18.69 8.39
C GLY A 152 3.98 -19.01 7.43
N PHE A 153 4.10 -20.27 7.03
CA PHE A 153 5.16 -20.71 6.12
C PHE A 153 5.09 -19.94 4.79
N GLN A 154 6.25 -19.54 4.26
CA GLN A 154 6.34 -18.77 3.02
C GLN A 154 5.60 -19.44 1.85
N SER A 155 5.67 -20.76 1.72
CA SER A 155 4.95 -21.51 0.67
C SER A 155 3.44 -21.41 0.80
N PHE A 156 2.91 -21.51 2.02
CA PHE A 156 1.50 -21.30 2.33
C PHE A 156 1.09 -19.86 2.01
N CYS A 157 1.83 -18.87 2.52
CA CYS A 157 1.57 -17.45 2.24
C CYS A 157 1.55 -17.16 0.73
N ASN A 158 2.54 -17.63 -0.03
CA ASN A 158 2.61 -17.47 -1.48
C ASN A 158 1.35 -18.01 -2.19
N TRP A 159 0.85 -19.18 -1.77
CA TRP A 159 -0.36 -19.76 -2.34
C TRP A 159 -1.59 -18.88 -2.07
N ILE A 160 -1.74 -18.37 -0.84
CA ILE A 160 -2.82 -17.47 -0.44
C ILE A 160 -2.76 -16.14 -1.18
N PHE A 161 -1.57 -15.54 -1.30
CA PHE A 161 -1.36 -14.29 -2.02
C PHE A 161 -1.73 -14.42 -3.50
N ARG A 162 -1.33 -15.53 -4.14
CA ARG A 162 -1.70 -15.81 -5.53
C ARG A 162 -3.22 -15.91 -5.72
N LYS A 163 -3.93 -16.54 -4.78
CA LYS A 163 -5.40 -16.62 -4.78
C LYS A 163 -6.06 -15.27 -4.47
N GLY A 164 -5.32 -14.29 -3.94
CA GLY A 164 -5.85 -12.99 -3.58
C GLY A 164 -6.68 -13.00 -2.30
N TRP A 165 -6.56 -14.02 -1.47
CA TRP A 165 -7.36 -14.15 -0.24
C TRP A 165 -6.76 -13.37 0.93
N GLY A 166 -5.58 -12.77 0.75
CA GLY A 166 -5.00 -11.87 1.72
C GLY A 166 -3.65 -11.35 1.25
N VAL A 167 -3.00 -10.61 2.13
CA VAL A 167 -1.71 -9.95 1.91
C VAL A 167 -0.84 -10.10 3.18
N PRO A 168 0.48 -9.87 3.11
CA PRO A 168 1.26 -9.61 4.31
C PRO A 168 0.61 -8.47 5.10
N ARG A 169 0.81 -8.44 6.42
CA ARG A 169 0.08 -7.53 7.30
C ARG A 169 0.13 -6.08 6.79
N PRO A 170 -1.01 -5.49 6.35
CA PRO A 170 -1.01 -4.27 5.55
C PRO A 170 -0.93 -3.00 6.42
N HIS A 171 0.23 -2.76 7.02
CA HIS A 171 0.48 -1.57 7.86
C HIS A 171 0.61 -0.27 7.07
N ASN A 172 0.78 -0.35 5.75
CA ASN A 172 0.78 0.79 4.85
C ASN A 172 0.19 0.37 3.50
N VAL A 173 -0.13 1.35 2.66
CA VAL A 173 -0.73 1.13 1.34
C VAL A 173 0.22 0.46 0.35
N LEU A 174 1.53 0.59 0.53
CA LEU A 174 2.50 0.01 -0.40
C LEU A 174 2.50 -1.52 -0.39
N ILE A 175 2.29 -2.14 0.78
CA ILE A 175 2.20 -3.60 0.92
C ILE A 175 1.10 -4.20 0.02
N PRO A 176 -0.18 -3.79 0.12
CA PRO A 176 -1.21 -4.28 -0.79
C PRO A 176 -0.97 -3.84 -2.24
N SER A 177 -0.40 -2.66 -2.50
CA SER A 177 -0.07 -2.26 -3.89
C SER A 177 0.92 -3.20 -4.55
N ILE A 178 2.01 -3.58 -3.86
CA ILE A 178 2.98 -4.55 -4.37
C ILE A 178 2.33 -5.92 -4.51
N ALA A 179 1.58 -6.38 -3.51
CA ALA A 179 0.91 -7.69 -3.56
C ALA A 179 -0.07 -7.77 -4.75
N MET A 180 -0.80 -6.71 -5.03
CA MET A 180 -1.70 -6.61 -6.19
C MET A 180 -0.92 -6.55 -7.50
N GLY A 181 0.13 -5.74 -7.60
CA GLY A 181 1.01 -5.70 -8.76
C GLY A 181 1.61 -7.08 -9.09
N LEU A 182 1.99 -7.86 -8.07
CA LEU A 182 2.49 -9.22 -8.25
C LEU A 182 1.43 -10.22 -8.75
N ARG A 183 0.14 -9.97 -8.50
CA ARG A 183 -0.98 -10.77 -9.05
C ARG A 183 -1.37 -10.40 -10.48
N LEU A 184 -1.07 -9.18 -10.89
CA LEU A 184 -1.29 -8.65 -12.25
C LEU A 184 -0.18 -9.14 -13.21
N PRO A 185 -0.25 -8.93 -14.54
CA PRO A 185 0.69 -9.57 -15.48
C PRO A 185 2.13 -9.03 -15.41
N PHE A 186 2.35 -7.89 -14.74
CA PHE A 186 3.64 -7.20 -14.72
C PHE A 186 4.80 -8.09 -14.24
N ARG A 187 5.89 -8.06 -15.01
CA ARG A 187 7.16 -8.73 -14.70
C ARG A 187 8.07 -7.86 -13.85
N LYS A 188 8.07 -6.54 -14.08
CA LYS A 188 8.82 -5.56 -13.32
C LYS A 188 7.88 -4.57 -12.63
N ILE A 189 8.10 -4.37 -11.33
CA ILE A 189 7.34 -3.44 -10.50
C ILE A 189 8.30 -2.45 -9.88
N TYR A 190 8.22 -1.19 -10.28
CA TYR A 190 9.04 -0.10 -9.77
C TYR A 190 8.33 0.65 -8.65
N LEU A 191 9.09 1.11 -7.65
CA LEU A 191 8.57 1.88 -6.51
C LEU A 191 9.17 3.29 -6.49
N ALA A 192 8.34 4.31 -6.70
CA ALA A 192 8.71 5.73 -6.56
C ALA A 192 7.94 6.37 -5.39
N GLY A 193 8.58 7.29 -4.66
CA GLY A 193 8.01 7.90 -3.45
C GLY A 193 7.82 6.91 -2.29
N ALA A 194 8.60 5.83 -2.25
CA ALA A 194 8.55 4.80 -1.22
C ALA A 194 9.59 5.05 -0.11
N ASP A 195 9.65 6.28 0.41
CA ASP A 195 10.75 6.78 1.25
C ASP A 195 10.90 5.97 2.54
N HIS A 196 9.82 5.79 3.33
CA HIS A 196 9.86 5.10 4.62
C HIS A 196 10.94 5.61 5.60
N SER A 197 11.39 6.85 5.42
CA SER A 197 12.50 7.47 6.17
C SER A 197 12.04 8.17 7.46
N TRP A 198 11.03 7.63 8.14
CA TRP A 198 10.42 8.25 9.33
C TRP A 198 11.19 8.00 10.64
N LEU A 199 12.10 7.03 10.68
CA LEU A 199 12.82 6.67 11.91
C LEU A 199 13.57 7.86 12.55
N PRO A 200 14.29 8.72 11.79
CA PRO A 200 14.96 9.89 12.35
C PRO A 200 13.99 10.99 12.83
N GLU A 201 12.73 10.92 12.43
CA GLU A 201 11.69 11.91 12.74
C GLU A 201 10.94 11.59 14.04
N ILE A 202 11.33 10.52 14.75
CA ILE A 202 10.76 10.12 16.03
C ILE A 202 11.54 10.78 17.17
N THR A 203 10.83 11.49 18.05
CA THR A 203 11.39 12.03 19.29
C THR A 203 10.49 11.67 20.48
N VAL A 204 11.07 11.72 21.68
CA VAL A 204 10.33 11.52 22.94
C VAL A 204 10.60 12.73 23.83
N THR A 205 9.54 13.36 24.33
CA THR A 205 9.64 14.51 25.24
C THR A 205 9.98 14.07 26.67
N ASP A 206 10.38 15.02 27.52
CA ASP A 206 10.63 14.76 28.95
C ASP A 206 9.37 14.27 29.70
N ASP A 207 8.18 14.57 29.18
CA ASP A 207 6.89 14.07 29.68
C ASP A 207 6.53 12.66 29.16
N ASN A 208 7.47 11.95 28.53
CA ASN A 208 7.28 10.63 27.91
C ASN A 208 6.23 10.61 26.78
N VAL A 209 6.08 11.72 26.05
CA VAL A 209 5.21 11.80 24.87
C VAL A 209 6.03 11.51 23.61
N VAL A 210 5.57 10.58 22.79
CA VAL A 210 6.22 10.26 21.50
C VAL A 210 5.66 11.16 20.41
N LEU A 211 6.56 11.89 19.74
CA LEU A 211 6.26 12.75 18.60
C LEU A 211 6.80 12.10 17.33
N MET A 212 6.11 12.27 16.20
CA MET A 212 6.61 11.82 14.91
C MET A 212 6.23 12.80 13.82
N HIS A 213 7.21 13.21 13.03
CA HIS A 213 6.94 14.07 11.87
C HIS A 213 6.58 13.22 10.65
N GLN A 214 5.28 13.16 10.31
CA GLN A 214 4.81 12.54 9.07
C GLN A 214 4.80 13.58 7.94
N LYS A 215 5.72 13.44 6.98
CA LYS A 215 5.74 14.25 5.75
C LYS A 215 5.18 13.43 4.59
N HIS A 216 4.10 13.91 3.95
CA HIS A 216 3.64 13.41 2.65
C HIS A 216 3.90 14.45 1.55
N PHE A 217 4.04 14.01 0.29
CA PHE A 217 4.38 14.92 -0.82
C PHE A 217 3.28 15.96 -1.14
N TYR A 218 2.03 15.70 -0.74
CA TYR A 218 0.88 16.57 -0.96
C TYR A 218 0.59 17.53 0.21
N ASP A 219 1.35 17.43 1.30
CA ASP A 219 1.20 18.35 2.43
C ASP A 219 1.89 19.68 2.07
N GLN A 220 1.12 20.68 1.63
CA GLN A 220 1.61 22.03 1.28
C GLN A 220 2.18 22.78 2.51
N ASN A 221 3.37 22.41 2.97
CA ASN A 221 4.12 23.04 4.07
C ASN A 221 3.40 23.10 5.43
N LYS A 222 2.38 22.25 5.67
CA LYS A 222 1.63 22.18 6.93
C LYS A 222 2.01 20.99 7.83
N SER A 223 2.97 20.17 7.42
CA SER A 223 3.45 19.07 8.26
C SER A 223 4.17 19.69 9.46
N GLN A 224 3.53 19.66 10.64
CA GLN A 224 4.14 19.92 11.94
C GLN A 224 4.30 18.58 12.69
N ALA A 225 5.26 18.48 13.59
CA ALA A 225 5.37 17.30 14.45
C ALA A 225 4.09 17.22 15.29
N ASP A 226 3.24 16.24 15.01
CA ASP A 226 2.01 16.00 15.77
C ASP A 226 2.20 14.72 16.59
N THR A 227 1.41 14.61 17.66
CA THR A 227 1.35 13.38 18.44
C THR A 227 0.93 12.24 17.53
N VAL A 228 1.62 11.10 17.59
CA VAL A 228 1.15 9.89 16.90
C VAL A 228 -0.10 9.40 17.61
N LYS A 229 -1.25 9.84 17.11
CA LYS A 229 -2.56 9.45 17.64
C LYS A 229 -2.84 8.02 17.20
N GLN A 230 -3.08 7.12 18.16
CA GLN A 230 -3.71 5.84 17.86
C GLN A 230 -5.16 6.05 17.38
N GLU A 231 -5.83 5.00 16.90
CA GLU A 231 -7.27 4.98 16.53
C GLU A 231 -8.21 5.50 17.66
N ASN A 232 -7.66 5.68 18.86
CA ASN A 232 -8.26 6.11 20.12
C ASN A 232 -7.65 7.40 20.69
N LEU A 233 -6.99 8.24 19.88
CA LEU A 233 -6.54 9.61 20.21
C LEU A 233 -5.53 9.77 21.37
N ASN A 234 -4.99 8.69 21.93
CA ASN A 234 -3.86 8.71 22.87
C ASN A 234 -2.51 8.57 22.14
N SER A 235 -1.43 9.08 22.75
CA SER A 235 -0.06 8.96 22.22
C SER A 235 0.36 7.49 22.13
N ALA A 236 0.78 7.06 20.94
CA ALA A 236 1.30 5.72 20.76
C ALA A 236 2.62 5.55 21.52
N ARG A 237 2.75 4.46 22.30
CA ARG A 237 4.02 4.10 22.93
C ARG A 237 5.08 3.82 21.86
N LEU A 238 6.33 4.21 22.12
CA LEU A 238 7.44 4.06 21.16
C LEU A 238 7.60 2.61 20.67
N TYR A 239 7.55 1.63 21.58
CA TYR A 239 7.68 0.22 21.21
C TYR A 239 6.58 -0.24 20.24
N THR A 240 5.37 0.32 20.31
CA THR A 240 4.28 0.02 19.38
C THR A 240 4.58 0.58 17.98
N ILE A 241 5.12 1.79 17.90
CA ILE A 241 5.54 2.41 16.64
C ILE A 241 6.66 1.58 16.00
N LEU A 242 7.69 1.25 16.77
CA LEU A 242 8.80 0.43 16.31
C LEU A 242 8.35 -0.98 15.89
N TYR A 243 7.39 -1.57 16.61
CA TYR A 243 6.79 -2.85 16.22
C TYR A 243 6.04 -2.74 14.89
N HIS A 244 5.22 -1.70 14.67
CA HIS A 244 4.55 -1.49 13.38
C HIS A 244 5.54 -1.30 12.24
N MET A 245 6.63 -0.56 12.47
CA MET A 245 7.72 -0.41 11.49
C MET A 245 8.37 -1.76 11.21
N HIS A 246 8.74 -2.52 12.25
CA HIS A 246 9.28 -3.88 12.11
C HIS A 246 8.38 -4.75 11.22
N VAL A 247 7.07 -4.78 11.48
CA VAL A 247 6.16 -5.62 10.69
C VAL A 247 6.02 -5.12 9.25
N ALA A 248 6.03 -3.80 9.03
CA ALA A 248 6.01 -3.22 7.69
C ALA A 248 7.26 -3.61 6.88
N PHE A 249 8.46 -3.41 7.43
CA PHE A 249 9.71 -3.75 6.75
C PHE A 249 9.85 -5.27 6.52
N LYS A 250 9.49 -6.09 7.50
CA LYS A 250 9.43 -7.54 7.35
C LYS A 250 8.49 -7.98 6.22
N SER A 251 7.37 -7.28 6.03
CA SER A 251 6.42 -7.56 4.96
C SER A 251 7.03 -7.36 3.57
N TYR A 252 7.97 -6.42 3.39
CA TYR A 252 8.67 -6.24 2.12
C TYR A 252 9.56 -7.43 1.77
N PHE A 253 10.25 -8.04 2.74
CA PHE A 253 11.00 -9.28 2.50
C PHE A 253 10.10 -10.47 2.15
N ILE A 254 8.92 -10.56 2.75
CA ILE A 254 7.92 -11.58 2.38
C ILE A 254 7.48 -11.39 0.92
N LEU A 255 7.27 -10.13 0.50
CA LEU A 255 6.90 -9.78 -0.87
C LEU A 255 8.04 -10.00 -1.87
N GLU A 256 9.29 -9.72 -1.50
CA GLU A 256 10.48 -10.03 -2.32
C GLU A 256 10.56 -11.53 -2.57
N ALA A 257 10.46 -12.34 -1.51
CA ALA A 257 10.54 -13.79 -1.63
C ALA A 257 9.39 -14.35 -2.50
N TYR A 258 8.21 -13.73 -2.40
CA TYR A 258 7.09 -14.06 -3.26
C TYR A 258 7.31 -13.64 -4.72
N ALA A 259 7.83 -12.43 -4.97
CA ALA A 259 8.17 -11.95 -6.31
C ALA A 259 9.18 -12.88 -7.00
N ARG A 260 10.25 -13.25 -6.28
CA ARG A 260 11.25 -14.22 -6.76
C ARG A 260 10.62 -15.57 -7.10
N LYS A 261 9.70 -16.07 -6.28
CA LYS A 261 8.98 -17.33 -6.56
C LYS A 261 8.12 -17.26 -7.83
N LEU A 262 7.62 -16.07 -8.17
CA LEU A 262 6.87 -15.81 -9.41
C LEU A 262 7.77 -15.55 -10.64
N GLY A 263 9.09 -15.41 -10.46
CA GLY A 263 9.99 -14.96 -11.53
C GLY A 263 9.78 -13.48 -11.89
N LYS A 264 9.35 -12.67 -10.93
CA LYS A 264 9.10 -11.23 -11.07
C LYS A 264 10.10 -10.42 -10.25
N GLU A 265 10.24 -9.15 -10.59
CA GLU A 265 11.14 -8.22 -9.91
C GLU A 265 10.38 -7.04 -9.33
N VAL A 266 10.66 -6.72 -8.06
CA VAL A 266 10.27 -5.46 -7.44
C VAL A 266 11.54 -4.63 -7.27
N ILE A 267 11.54 -3.41 -7.79
CA ILE A 267 12.71 -2.54 -7.91
C ILE A 267 12.39 -1.20 -7.23
N ASN A 268 13.21 -0.81 -6.28
CA ASN A 268 13.08 0.46 -5.59
C ASN A 268 13.90 1.54 -6.32
N VAL A 269 13.20 2.53 -6.90
CA VAL A 269 13.81 3.69 -7.56
C VAL A 269 13.80 4.95 -6.69
N THR A 270 13.31 4.83 -5.45
CA THR A 270 13.17 5.96 -4.53
C THR A 270 14.54 6.30 -3.89
N PRO A 271 15.08 7.51 -4.13
CA PRO A 271 16.31 7.96 -3.49
C PRO A 271 16.16 8.01 -1.97
N GLY A 272 17.18 7.57 -1.22
CA GLY A 272 17.17 7.63 0.25
C GLY A 272 16.12 6.74 0.94
N SER A 273 15.38 5.92 0.19
CA SER A 273 14.37 5.03 0.78
C SER A 273 14.97 4.08 1.80
N TYR A 274 14.28 3.84 2.91
CA TYR A 274 14.70 2.90 3.95
C TYR A 274 14.29 1.46 3.66
N ILE A 275 13.50 1.22 2.60
CA ILE A 275 13.14 -0.15 2.18
C ILE A 275 14.38 -0.83 1.60
N ASP A 276 14.89 -1.83 2.31
CA ASP A 276 16.10 -2.60 1.99
C ASP A 276 15.81 -3.98 1.36
N ALA A 277 14.54 -4.38 1.32
CA ALA A 277 14.15 -5.68 0.78
C ALA A 277 14.31 -5.81 -0.74
N PHE A 278 14.26 -4.71 -1.50
CA PHE A 278 14.19 -4.74 -2.97
C PHE A 278 15.46 -4.21 -3.63
N LYS A 279 15.75 -4.71 -4.85
CA LYS A 279 16.88 -4.19 -5.66
C LYS A 279 16.73 -2.68 -5.87
N ARG A 280 17.84 -1.95 -5.82
CA ARG A 280 17.86 -0.51 -6.08
C ARG A 280 18.25 -0.21 -7.52
N MET A 281 17.62 0.81 -8.09
CA MET A 281 18.00 1.38 -9.38
C MET A 281 17.94 2.91 -9.26
N LYS A 282 18.96 3.59 -9.76
CA LYS A 282 18.98 5.06 -9.85
C LYS A 282 18.35 5.48 -11.18
N ILE A 283 17.55 6.53 -11.13
CA ILE A 283 16.84 7.14 -12.26
C ILE A 283 16.99 8.65 -12.21
#